data_AF-A0A7U9MPC3-F1
#
_entry.id   AF-A0A7U9MPC3-F1
#
_cell.length_a   1.000
_cell.length_b   1.000
_cell.length_c   1.000
_cell.angle_alpha   90.00
_cell.angle_beta   90.00
_cell.angle_gamma   90.00
#
_symmetry.space_group_name_H-M   'P 1'
#
loop_
_entity.id
_entity.type
_entity.pdbx_description
1 polymer ?
#
loop_
_entity_poly.entity_id
_entity_poly.type
_entity_poly.pdbx_seq_one_letter_code
_entity_poly.pdbx_strand_id
1 'polypeptide(L)'
;MRKWQNEKNDIVIRQGLDFPEEYFEDEVREGFLVECKMKCAWAAQLEVLKEIDRICTKHGIRYFADSGTLLGAVRHKGYIPWDDDVDIAMLRDDYQRFLAIAPGELERGEWKILDLEEGFRELFCRVVNSTIYNSGKERLLRFHGCPYVVGVDIFPLDYVPIDKAEEEVWYLLAKSLHSLLRNVMTLGEELVIKEMGADLQKVEEICRIKLREKNLEKQLRILLNEVIQMYAGEKAEELEYIVYDLGNEGKRCKYQRDWYEGSRRIPFENIMIPVPNGYDGILRALYGDDYMVPKRELAHDYPFYKKQDLELAKMKKCKI
;
A
#
# COMPACT_ATOMS: atom_id res chain seq x y z
N MET A 1 -23.43 -34.32 6.83
CA MET A 1 -22.62 -33.49 5.90
C MET A 1 -23.29 -32.18 5.52
N ARG A 2 -24.52 -32.14 4.96
CA ARG A 2 -25.19 -30.87 4.57
C ARG A 2 -25.44 -29.87 5.72
N LYS A 3 -25.86 -30.32 6.91
CA LYS A 3 -26.07 -29.44 8.08
C LYS A 3 -24.79 -28.75 8.57
N TRP A 4 -23.70 -29.51 8.69
CA TRP A 4 -22.39 -29.01 9.10
C TRP A 4 -21.78 -28.02 8.10
N GLN A 5 -22.05 -28.22 6.80
CA GLN A 5 -21.57 -27.33 5.74
C GLN A 5 -22.37 -26.02 5.68
N ASN A 6 -23.67 -26.06 6.01
CA ASN A 6 -24.47 -24.86 6.20
C ASN A 6 -24.08 -24.10 7.47
N GLU A 7 -23.84 -24.79 8.59
CA GLU A 7 -23.35 -24.15 9.83
C GLU A 7 -21.98 -23.50 9.66
N LYS A 8 -21.04 -24.13 8.93
CA LYS A 8 -19.77 -23.50 8.58
C LYS A 8 -19.93 -22.27 7.68
N ASN A 9 -20.80 -22.35 6.66
CA ASN A 9 -21.07 -21.22 5.79
C ASN A 9 -21.71 -20.06 6.57
N ASP A 10 -22.64 -20.34 7.49
CA ASP A 10 -23.25 -19.32 8.34
C ASP A 10 -22.25 -18.67 9.31
N ILE A 11 -21.26 -19.43 9.81
CA ILE A 11 -20.18 -18.88 10.66
C ILE A 11 -19.22 -18.00 9.86
N VAL A 12 -18.84 -18.42 8.64
CA VAL A 12 -17.96 -17.65 7.75
C VAL A 12 -18.63 -16.33 7.34
N ILE A 13 -19.92 -16.35 7.00
CA ILE A 13 -20.70 -15.16 6.65
C ILE A 13 -20.81 -14.20 7.85
N ARG A 14 -21.01 -14.71 9.07
CA ARG A 14 -21.18 -13.89 10.28
C ARG A 14 -19.92 -13.14 10.75
N GLN A 15 -18.74 -13.46 10.24
CA GLN A 15 -17.49 -12.78 10.61
C GLN A 15 -17.08 -11.67 9.62
N GLY A 16 -17.65 -11.69 8.40
CA GLY A 16 -17.37 -10.72 7.34
C GLY A 16 -18.03 -9.36 7.54
N LEU A 17 -17.74 -8.44 6.63
CA LEU A 17 -18.54 -7.25 6.35
C LEU A 17 -19.85 -7.66 5.68
N ASP A 18 -20.91 -6.93 5.97
CA ASP A 18 -22.23 -7.15 5.37
C ASP A 18 -22.48 -6.11 4.28
N PHE A 19 -22.92 -6.57 3.12
CA PHE A 19 -23.20 -5.72 1.96
C PHE A 19 -24.62 -6.02 1.47
N PRO A 20 -25.40 -4.98 1.12
CA PRO A 20 -26.69 -5.19 0.46
C PRO A 20 -26.48 -5.90 -0.89
N GLU A 21 -27.43 -6.74 -1.31
CA GLU A 21 -27.29 -7.52 -2.56
C GLU A 21 -27.05 -6.62 -3.78
N GLU A 22 -27.68 -5.44 -3.78
CA GLU A 22 -27.57 -4.41 -4.82
C GLU A 22 -26.14 -3.84 -4.95
N TYR A 23 -25.29 -3.98 -3.93
CA TYR A 23 -23.89 -3.56 -4.00
C TYR A 23 -23.11 -4.32 -5.08
N PHE A 24 -23.51 -5.57 -5.36
CA PHE A 24 -22.81 -6.43 -6.31
C PHE A 24 -23.36 -6.34 -7.73
N GLU A 25 -24.27 -5.39 -8.01
CA GLU A 25 -24.75 -5.12 -9.35
C GLU A 25 -23.79 -4.20 -10.13
N ASP A 26 -23.88 -4.25 -11.46
CA ASP A 26 -23.19 -3.29 -12.31
C ASP A 26 -23.70 -1.87 -12.01
N GLU A 27 -22.79 -0.92 -11.80
CA GLU A 27 -23.12 0.46 -11.40
C GLU A 27 -22.49 1.45 -12.39
N VAL A 28 -23.28 2.41 -12.90
CA VAL A 28 -22.71 3.54 -13.65
C VAL A 28 -22.52 4.72 -12.69
N ARG A 29 -21.28 4.99 -12.29
CA ARG A 29 -20.91 6.09 -11.39
C ARG A 29 -20.13 7.14 -12.18
N GLU A 30 -20.63 8.38 -12.21
CA GLU A 30 -20.03 9.49 -12.97
C GLU A 30 -19.77 9.17 -14.45
N GLY A 31 -20.65 8.38 -15.08
CA GLY A 31 -20.52 7.95 -16.47
C GLY A 31 -19.39 6.95 -16.74
N PHE A 32 -18.92 6.26 -15.69
CA PHE A 32 -18.00 5.13 -15.75
C PHE A 32 -18.73 3.86 -15.28
N LEU A 33 -18.58 2.76 -16.02
CA LEU A 33 -19.18 1.47 -15.66
C LEU A 33 -18.26 0.75 -14.67
N VAL A 34 -18.76 0.57 -13.44
CA VAL A 34 -18.16 -0.30 -12.43
C VAL A 34 -18.85 -1.66 -12.55
N GLU A 35 -18.12 -2.65 -13.07
CA GLU A 35 -18.63 -4.01 -13.20
C GLU A 35 -18.82 -4.65 -11.81
N CYS A 36 -19.82 -5.52 -11.66
CA CYS A 36 -20.07 -6.33 -10.47
C CYS A 36 -18.80 -7.03 -9.95
N LYS A 37 -17.94 -7.44 -10.89
CA LYS A 37 -16.64 -8.06 -10.62
C LYS A 37 -15.69 -7.15 -9.84
N MET A 38 -15.66 -5.86 -10.17
CA MET A 38 -14.90 -4.87 -9.42
C MET A 38 -15.50 -4.66 -8.04
N LYS A 39 -16.84 -4.62 -7.93
CA LYS A 39 -17.53 -4.54 -6.63
C LYS A 39 -17.16 -5.71 -5.71
N CYS A 40 -17.07 -6.94 -6.24
CA CYS A 40 -16.56 -8.10 -5.49
C CYS A 40 -15.11 -7.92 -5.04
N ALA A 41 -14.24 -7.36 -5.89
CA ALA A 41 -12.85 -7.09 -5.55
C ALA A 41 -12.73 -6.03 -4.44
N TRP A 42 -13.46 -4.92 -4.54
CA TRP A 42 -13.55 -3.89 -3.50
C TRP A 42 -14.06 -4.48 -2.18
N ALA A 43 -15.14 -5.27 -2.18
CA ALA A 43 -15.63 -5.92 -0.96
C ALA A 43 -14.58 -6.81 -0.30
N ALA A 44 -13.79 -7.54 -1.10
CA ALA A 44 -12.69 -8.35 -0.60
C ALA A 44 -11.52 -7.51 -0.03
N GLN A 45 -11.20 -6.35 -0.63
CA GLN A 45 -10.21 -5.41 -0.08
C GLN A 45 -10.68 -4.81 1.25
N LEU A 46 -11.97 -4.49 1.39
CA LEU A 46 -12.54 -3.99 2.63
C LEU A 46 -12.44 -5.02 3.78
N GLU A 47 -12.48 -6.33 3.47
CA GLU A 47 -12.19 -7.37 4.46
C GLU A 47 -10.73 -7.35 4.92
N VAL A 48 -9.78 -7.14 4.00
CA VAL A 48 -8.36 -6.95 4.35
C VAL A 48 -8.20 -5.72 5.25
N LEU A 49 -8.80 -4.60 4.85
CA LEU A 49 -8.73 -3.33 5.59
C LEU A 49 -9.36 -3.46 6.99
N LYS A 50 -10.47 -4.18 7.12
CA LYS A 50 -11.10 -4.47 8.43
C LYS A 50 -10.14 -5.23 9.35
N GLU A 51 -9.37 -6.18 8.81
CA GLU A 51 -8.40 -6.92 9.61
C GLU A 51 -7.20 -6.06 10.02
N ILE A 52 -6.70 -5.20 9.12
CA ILE A 52 -5.69 -4.18 9.46
C ILE A 52 -6.23 -3.27 10.57
N ASP A 53 -7.46 -2.77 10.44
CA ASP A 53 -8.09 -1.90 11.42
C ASP A 53 -8.24 -2.57 12.80
N ARG A 54 -8.59 -3.86 12.83
CA ARG A 54 -8.65 -4.65 14.06
C ARG A 54 -7.29 -4.70 14.76
N ILE A 55 -6.22 -4.98 14.01
CA ILE A 55 -4.85 -5.04 14.53
C ILE A 55 -4.43 -3.66 15.04
N CYS A 56 -4.64 -2.61 14.23
CA CYS A 56 -4.26 -1.25 14.58
C CYS A 56 -5.00 -0.74 15.82
N THR A 57 -6.31 -0.96 15.90
CA THR A 57 -7.13 -0.58 17.05
C THR A 57 -6.71 -1.32 18.31
N LYS A 58 -6.42 -2.63 18.23
CA LYS A 58 -5.98 -3.43 19.38
C LYS A 58 -4.66 -2.94 19.97
N HIS A 59 -3.74 -2.48 19.12
CA HIS A 59 -2.37 -2.12 19.51
C HIS A 59 -2.12 -0.61 19.58
N GLY A 60 -3.16 0.22 19.38
CA GLY A 60 -3.04 1.68 19.38
C GLY A 60 -2.05 2.18 18.32
N ILE A 61 -2.11 1.60 17.12
CA ILE A 61 -1.36 2.04 15.94
C ILE A 61 -2.30 2.90 15.11
N ARG A 62 -1.83 4.09 14.70
CA ARG A 62 -2.63 4.97 13.85
C ARG A 62 -2.29 4.72 12.38
N TYR A 63 -3.33 4.64 11.58
CA TYR A 63 -3.24 4.67 10.13
C TYR A 63 -4.29 5.64 9.58
N PHE A 64 -4.11 6.03 8.33
CA PHE A 64 -4.96 6.99 7.65
C PHE A 64 -5.23 6.50 6.23
N ALA A 65 -6.42 6.75 5.70
CA ALA A 65 -6.65 6.66 4.26
C ALA A 65 -5.66 7.58 3.54
N ASP A 66 -5.12 7.13 2.41
CA ASP A 66 -4.13 7.88 1.65
C ASP A 66 -4.50 7.94 0.16
N SER A 67 -3.88 8.85 -0.58
CA SER A 67 -3.95 8.92 -2.04
C SER A 67 -5.38 8.78 -2.61
N GLY A 68 -5.62 7.84 -3.55
CA GLY A 68 -6.92 7.64 -4.19
C GLY A 68 -8.01 7.25 -3.20
N THR A 69 -7.65 6.47 -2.18
CA THR A 69 -8.57 6.06 -1.10
C THR A 69 -9.01 7.24 -0.24
N LEU A 70 -8.09 8.14 0.13
CA LEU A 70 -8.43 9.38 0.86
C LEU A 70 -9.36 10.27 0.04
N LEU A 71 -9.02 10.47 -1.24
CA LEU A 71 -9.83 11.27 -2.16
C LEU A 71 -11.23 10.66 -2.32
N GLY A 72 -11.33 9.35 -2.53
CA GLY A 72 -12.58 8.61 -2.61
C GLY A 72 -13.42 8.74 -1.33
N ALA A 73 -12.81 8.58 -0.16
CA ALA A 73 -13.50 8.76 1.12
C ALA A 73 -14.10 10.17 1.27
N VAL A 74 -13.35 11.22 0.91
CA VAL A 74 -13.80 12.61 1.04
C VAL A 74 -14.83 12.99 -0.02
N ARG A 75 -14.63 12.59 -1.29
CA ARG A 75 -15.43 13.04 -2.44
C ARG A 75 -16.62 12.13 -2.72
N HIS A 76 -16.41 10.82 -2.66
CA HIS A 76 -17.37 9.80 -3.07
C HIS A 76 -17.99 9.05 -1.89
N LYS A 77 -17.44 9.19 -0.68
CA LYS A 77 -17.78 8.37 0.50
C LYS A 77 -17.55 6.87 0.24
N GLY A 78 -16.55 6.55 -0.58
CA GLY A 78 -16.29 5.21 -1.10
C GLY A 78 -15.24 5.26 -2.19
N TYR A 79 -15.18 4.22 -3.02
CA TYR A 79 -14.21 4.16 -4.10
C TYR A 79 -14.49 5.21 -5.19
N ILE A 80 -13.40 5.73 -5.77
CA ILE A 80 -13.45 6.44 -7.03
C ILE A 80 -13.78 5.40 -8.13
N PRO A 81 -14.69 5.69 -9.09
CA PRO A 81 -15.20 4.67 -10.00
C PRO A 81 -14.14 3.92 -10.83
N TRP A 82 -13.03 4.58 -11.13
CA TRP A 82 -11.94 4.08 -11.97
C TRP A 82 -10.68 3.73 -11.17
N ASP A 83 -10.86 3.45 -9.88
CA ASP A 83 -9.81 3.07 -8.93
C ASP A 83 -9.99 1.60 -8.52
N ASP A 84 -8.89 0.88 -8.31
CA ASP A 84 -8.93 -0.58 -8.13
C ASP A 84 -8.10 -1.12 -6.96
N ASP A 85 -7.49 -0.25 -6.16
CA ASP A 85 -6.77 -0.60 -4.95
C ASP A 85 -7.22 0.22 -3.74
N VAL A 86 -6.57 -0.06 -2.60
CA VAL A 86 -6.80 0.62 -1.33
C VAL A 86 -5.44 0.96 -0.76
N ASP A 87 -5.27 2.25 -0.51
CA ASP A 87 -4.04 2.85 -0.01
C ASP A 87 -4.29 3.43 1.37
N ILE A 88 -3.44 3.03 2.31
CA ILE A 88 -3.37 3.66 3.62
C ILE A 88 -1.93 4.09 3.91
N ALA A 89 -1.79 5.03 4.84
CA ALA A 89 -0.50 5.49 5.31
C ALA A 89 -0.40 5.41 6.83
N MET A 90 0.83 5.25 7.30
CA MET A 90 1.21 5.30 8.71
C MET A 90 2.44 6.20 8.85
N LEU A 91 2.50 6.97 9.94
CA LEU A 91 3.77 7.61 10.32
C LEU A 91 4.82 6.51 10.54
N ARG A 92 6.10 6.78 10.21
CA ARG A 92 7.17 5.77 10.24
C ARG A 92 7.22 4.95 11.54
N ASP A 93 6.99 5.57 12.70
CA ASP A 93 6.99 4.87 13.98
C ASP A 93 5.83 3.87 14.11
N ASP A 94 4.63 4.28 13.71
CA ASP A 94 3.44 3.43 13.70
C ASP A 94 3.57 2.32 12.64
N TYR A 95 4.18 2.62 11.48
CA TYR A 95 4.51 1.65 10.45
C TYR A 95 5.46 0.56 10.96
N GLN A 96 6.56 0.94 11.62
CA GLN A 96 7.51 -0.02 12.20
C GLN A 96 6.85 -0.87 13.30
N ARG A 97 6.04 -0.26 14.16
CA ARG A 97 5.25 -0.98 15.17
C ARG A 97 4.29 -1.98 14.53
N PHE A 98 3.65 -1.61 13.42
CA PHE A 98 2.76 -2.50 12.68
C PHE A 98 3.54 -3.69 12.11
N LEU A 99 4.67 -3.47 11.41
CA LEU A 99 5.50 -4.55 10.87
C LEU A 99 5.96 -5.54 11.95
N ALA A 100 6.28 -5.06 13.15
CA ALA A 100 6.71 -5.94 14.24
C ALA A 100 5.58 -6.81 14.83
N ILE A 101 4.33 -6.34 14.77
CA ILE A 101 3.19 -6.98 15.46
C ILE A 101 2.29 -7.75 14.50
N ALA A 102 2.08 -7.23 13.30
CA ALA A 102 1.14 -7.77 12.33
C ALA A 102 1.42 -9.24 11.97
N PRO A 103 2.66 -9.69 11.74
CA PRO A 103 2.93 -11.10 11.44
C PRO A 103 2.31 -12.05 12.48
N GLY A 104 2.53 -11.82 13.78
CA GLY A 104 1.99 -12.67 14.84
C GLY A 104 0.46 -12.59 15.01
N GLU A 105 -0.16 -11.48 14.64
CA GLU A 105 -1.63 -11.36 14.62
C GLU A 105 -2.23 -12.03 13.38
N LEU A 106 -1.53 -12.00 12.24
CA LEU A 106 -1.97 -12.54 10.95
C LEU A 106 -1.68 -14.05 10.82
N GLU A 107 -0.67 -14.57 11.52
CA GLU A 107 -0.27 -16.00 11.58
C GLU A 107 -1.42 -16.96 11.98
N ARG A 108 -2.51 -16.40 12.52
CA ARG A 108 -3.73 -17.15 12.87
C ARG A 108 -4.76 -17.27 11.73
N GLY A 109 -4.47 -16.75 10.54
CA GLY A 109 -5.49 -16.55 9.50
C GLY A 109 -5.05 -16.79 8.05
N GLU A 110 -5.90 -16.34 7.12
CA GLU A 110 -5.75 -16.47 5.66
C GLU A 110 -4.94 -15.33 5.03
N TRP A 111 -4.41 -14.44 5.85
CA TRP A 111 -3.77 -13.19 5.44
C TRP A 111 -2.25 -13.34 5.41
N LYS A 112 -1.59 -12.56 4.57
CA LYS A 112 -0.13 -12.47 4.56
C LYS A 112 0.30 -11.01 4.45
N ILE A 113 1.37 -10.65 5.14
CA ILE A 113 2.08 -9.40 4.91
C ILE A 113 3.20 -9.64 3.87
N LEU A 114 3.27 -8.75 2.89
CA LEU A 114 4.33 -8.69 1.90
C LEU A 114 5.15 -7.43 2.20
N ASP A 115 6.41 -7.60 2.55
CA ASP A 115 7.35 -6.53 2.86
C ASP A 115 8.76 -6.88 2.39
N LEU A 116 9.72 -6.02 2.67
CA LEU A 116 11.11 -6.20 2.25
C LEU A 116 11.73 -7.48 2.82
N GLU A 117 11.32 -7.93 4.00
CA GLU A 117 11.81 -9.18 4.62
C GLU A 117 11.30 -10.42 3.85
N GLU A 118 10.05 -10.38 3.42
CA GLU A 118 9.40 -11.42 2.59
C GLU A 118 9.78 -11.34 1.10
N GLY A 119 10.72 -10.47 0.73
CA GLY A 119 11.22 -10.32 -0.64
C GLY A 119 10.31 -9.48 -1.54
N PHE A 120 9.34 -8.76 -0.96
CA PHE A 120 8.63 -7.70 -1.67
C PHE A 120 9.62 -6.59 -2.03
N ARG A 121 9.57 -6.13 -3.28
CA ARG A 121 10.59 -5.22 -3.81
C ARG A 121 10.31 -3.75 -3.47
N GLU A 122 9.10 -3.45 -3.02
CA GLU A 122 8.72 -2.09 -2.67
C GLU A 122 9.18 -1.72 -1.25
N LEU A 123 9.32 -0.43 -0.98
CA LEU A 123 9.68 0.11 0.34
C LEU A 123 8.47 0.46 1.21
N PHE A 124 7.33 -0.12 0.86
CA PHE A 124 6.10 -0.14 1.64
C PHE A 124 5.69 -1.60 1.85
N CYS A 125 4.68 -1.86 2.67
CA CYS A 125 4.16 -3.23 2.83
C CYS A 125 2.73 -3.34 2.32
N ARG A 126 2.36 -4.55 1.90
CA ARG A 126 1.01 -4.89 1.46
C ARG A 126 0.48 -6.04 2.31
N VAL A 127 -0.70 -5.88 2.90
CA VAL A 127 -1.40 -7.03 3.49
C VAL A 127 -2.32 -7.59 2.43
N VAL A 128 -2.24 -8.90 2.18
CA VAL A 128 -3.03 -9.61 1.17
C VAL A 128 -3.91 -10.68 1.78
N ASN A 129 -5.03 -10.98 1.13
CA ASN A 129 -5.93 -12.06 1.52
C ASN A 129 -5.43 -13.48 1.16
N SER A 130 -4.32 -13.58 0.42
CA SER A 130 -3.73 -14.83 -0.06
C SER A 130 -2.44 -14.56 -0.83
N THR A 131 -1.61 -15.59 -1.03
CA THR A 131 -0.53 -15.57 -2.05
C THR A 131 -0.85 -16.40 -3.29
N ILE A 132 -2.01 -17.07 -3.30
CA ILE A 132 -2.46 -17.93 -4.40
C ILE A 132 -3.89 -17.59 -4.82
N TYR A 133 -4.17 -17.72 -6.13
CA TYR A 133 -5.52 -17.59 -6.65
C TYR A 133 -6.38 -18.78 -6.23
N ASN A 134 -7.63 -18.54 -5.83
CA ASN A 134 -8.51 -19.59 -5.34
C ASN A 134 -9.97 -19.32 -5.71
N SER A 135 -10.55 -20.19 -6.55
CA SER A 135 -11.96 -20.15 -6.93
C SER A 135 -12.83 -21.16 -6.18
N GLY A 136 -12.32 -21.71 -5.08
CA GLY A 136 -13.04 -22.63 -4.20
C GLY A 136 -14.21 -21.94 -3.49
N LYS A 137 -15.27 -22.71 -3.24
CA LYS A 137 -16.53 -22.19 -2.64
C LYS A 137 -16.32 -21.44 -1.33
N GLU A 138 -15.43 -21.91 -0.47
CA GLU A 138 -15.15 -21.27 0.82
C GLU A 138 -14.51 -19.88 0.66
N ARG A 139 -13.52 -19.75 -0.25
CA ARG A 139 -12.92 -18.45 -0.61
C ARG A 139 -13.97 -17.48 -1.14
N LEU A 140 -14.78 -17.93 -2.09
CA LEU A 140 -15.82 -17.10 -2.70
C LEU A 140 -16.87 -16.66 -1.68
N LEU A 141 -17.21 -17.50 -0.70
CA LEU A 141 -18.10 -17.09 0.40
C LEU A 141 -17.44 -16.10 1.35
N ARG A 142 -16.16 -16.31 1.73
CA ARG A 142 -15.45 -15.44 2.66
C ARG A 142 -15.16 -14.05 2.10
N PHE A 143 -14.92 -13.96 0.79
CA PHE A 143 -14.50 -12.75 0.08
C PHE A 143 -15.52 -12.31 -0.98
N HIS A 144 -16.82 -12.44 -0.69
CA HIS A 144 -17.87 -11.79 -1.47
C HIS A 144 -17.82 -12.07 -2.98
N GLY A 145 -17.58 -13.33 -3.35
CA GLY A 145 -17.48 -13.78 -4.73
C GLY A 145 -16.14 -13.48 -5.42
N CYS A 146 -15.16 -12.90 -4.72
CA CYS A 146 -13.85 -12.55 -5.27
C CYS A 146 -12.91 -13.78 -5.32
N PRO A 147 -12.42 -14.19 -6.51
CA PRO A 147 -11.45 -15.26 -6.66
C PRO A 147 -9.99 -14.77 -6.61
N TYR A 148 -9.78 -13.45 -6.50
CA TYR A 148 -8.50 -12.78 -6.68
C TYR A 148 -7.68 -12.74 -5.39
N VAL A 149 -6.37 -12.62 -5.58
CA VAL A 149 -5.49 -12.06 -4.56
C VAL A 149 -5.72 -10.56 -4.55
N VAL A 150 -6.24 -10.05 -3.43
CA VAL A 150 -6.41 -8.63 -3.17
C VAL A 150 -5.58 -8.22 -1.97
N GLY A 151 -5.24 -6.95 -1.89
CA GLY A 151 -4.52 -6.41 -0.75
C GLY A 151 -4.76 -4.92 -0.55
N VAL A 152 -4.21 -4.43 0.55
CA VAL A 152 -4.18 -3.02 0.94
C VAL A 152 -2.72 -2.62 1.06
N ASP A 153 -2.35 -1.53 0.40
CA ASP A 153 -1.02 -0.94 0.50
C ASP A 153 -0.91 -0.04 1.73
N ILE A 154 0.22 -0.16 2.42
CA ILE A 154 0.51 0.57 3.65
C ILE A 154 1.81 1.33 3.43
N PHE A 155 1.69 2.63 3.15
CA PHE A 155 2.83 3.49 2.90
C PHE A 155 3.39 4.08 4.21
N PRO A 156 4.72 4.02 4.42
CA PRO A 156 5.35 4.77 5.48
C PRO A 156 5.46 6.25 5.09
N LEU A 157 5.10 7.12 6.01
CA LEU A 157 5.28 8.56 5.91
C LEU A 157 6.49 8.97 6.75
N ASP A 158 7.53 9.46 6.07
CA ASP A 158 8.86 9.70 6.63
C ASP A 158 9.02 11.12 7.16
N TYR A 159 9.82 11.26 8.21
CA TYR A 159 10.08 12.53 8.88
C TYR A 159 11.22 13.29 8.17
N VAL A 160 10.95 14.54 7.80
CA VAL A 160 11.95 15.40 7.13
C VAL A 160 12.81 16.09 8.21
N PRO A 161 14.16 16.13 8.05
CA PRO A 161 15.03 16.85 8.98
C PRO A 161 14.66 18.33 9.10
N ILE A 162 14.76 18.87 10.32
CA ILE A 162 14.47 20.28 10.59
C ILE A 162 15.60 21.17 10.05
N ASP A 163 16.86 20.77 10.27
CA ASP A 163 18.00 21.49 9.75
C ASP A 163 18.09 21.32 8.23
N LYS A 164 18.18 22.43 7.50
CA LYS A 164 18.14 22.42 6.04
C LYS A 164 19.38 21.83 5.40
N ALA A 165 20.54 21.92 6.05
CA ALA A 165 21.75 21.28 5.54
C ALA A 165 21.68 19.76 5.77
N GLU A 166 21.17 19.31 6.92
CA GLU A 166 20.89 17.90 7.17
C GLU A 166 19.84 17.34 6.21
N GLU A 167 18.77 18.09 5.95
CA GLU A 167 17.73 17.73 4.96
C GLU A 167 18.34 17.54 3.57
N GLU A 168 19.20 18.46 3.13
CA GLU A 168 19.83 18.39 1.82
C GLU A 168 20.78 17.18 1.72
N VAL A 169 21.59 16.92 2.74
CA VAL A 169 22.48 15.76 2.77
C VAL A 169 21.69 14.45 2.78
N TRP A 170 20.64 14.37 3.61
CA TRP A 170 19.73 13.23 3.68
C TRP A 170 19.08 12.94 2.33
N TYR A 171 18.49 13.97 1.70
CA TYR A 171 17.84 13.85 0.39
C TYR A 171 18.83 13.44 -0.71
N LEU A 172 20.01 14.06 -0.77
CA LEU A 172 21.02 13.72 -1.78
C LEU A 172 21.52 12.29 -1.63
N LEU A 173 21.72 11.82 -0.39
CA LEU A 173 22.09 10.43 -0.13
C LEU A 173 20.99 9.45 -0.56
N ALA A 174 19.74 9.72 -0.18
CA ALA A 174 18.59 8.90 -0.58
C ALA A 174 18.44 8.87 -2.11
N LYS A 175 18.61 10.02 -2.78
CA LYS A 175 18.59 10.14 -4.24
C LYS A 175 19.70 9.36 -4.93
N SER A 176 20.92 9.42 -4.40
CA SER A 176 22.05 8.63 -4.91
C SER A 176 21.79 7.12 -4.78
N LEU A 177 21.28 6.67 -3.63
CA LEU A 177 20.91 5.28 -3.39
C LEU A 177 19.79 4.81 -4.31
N HIS A 178 18.72 5.60 -4.46
CA HIS A 178 17.62 5.31 -5.36
C HIS A 178 18.07 5.24 -6.83
N SER A 179 18.97 6.14 -7.26
CA SER A 179 19.57 6.12 -8.60
C SER A 179 20.36 4.83 -8.84
N LEU A 180 21.23 4.44 -7.91
CA LEU A 180 21.97 3.17 -7.98
C LEU A 180 21.03 1.98 -8.04
N LEU A 181 20.00 1.95 -7.19
CA LEU A 181 18.99 0.89 -7.17
C LEU A 181 18.24 0.80 -8.50
N ARG A 182 17.82 1.93 -9.08
CA ARG A 182 17.16 2.00 -10.38
C ARG A 182 18.05 1.46 -11.50
N ASN A 183 19.33 1.80 -11.47
CA ASN A 183 20.29 1.28 -12.43
C ASN A 183 20.50 -0.23 -12.24
N VAL A 184 20.54 -0.75 -11.02
CA VAL A 184 20.60 -2.21 -10.78
C VAL A 184 19.38 -2.92 -11.37
N MET A 185 18.17 -2.38 -11.15
CA MET A 185 16.94 -2.95 -11.71
C MET A 185 16.89 -2.93 -13.24
N THR A 186 17.55 -1.95 -13.87
CA THR A 186 17.48 -1.71 -15.31
C THR A 186 18.62 -2.38 -16.08
N LEU A 187 19.83 -2.34 -15.53
CA LEU A 187 21.09 -2.73 -16.16
C LEU A 187 21.65 -4.05 -15.61
N GLY A 188 21.23 -4.46 -14.42
CA GLY A 188 21.76 -5.61 -13.70
C GLY A 188 22.96 -5.25 -12.81
N GLU A 189 23.17 -6.06 -11.76
CA GLU A 189 24.19 -5.83 -10.72
C GLU A 189 25.61 -5.74 -11.31
N GLU A 190 25.97 -6.65 -12.22
CA GLU A 190 27.31 -6.73 -12.81
C GLU A 190 27.71 -5.44 -13.53
N LEU A 191 26.79 -4.86 -14.31
CA LEU A 191 27.08 -3.65 -15.07
C LEU A 191 27.19 -2.43 -14.16
N VAL A 192 26.34 -2.35 -13.13
CA VAL A 192 26.41 -1.26 -12.13
C VAL A 192 27.72 -1.32 -11.34
N ILE A 193 28.15 -2.50 -10.89
CA ILE A 193 29.41 -2.67 -10.17
C ILE A 193 30.59 -2.19 -11.03
N LYS A 194 30.58 -2.54 -12.33
CA LYS A 194 31.64 -2.18 -13.27
C LYS A 194 31.66 -0.69 -13.62
N GLU A 195 30.51 -0.14 -14.02
CA GLU A 195 30.44 1.21 -14.63
C GLU A 195 30.18 2.31 -13.58
N MET A 196 29.65 1.95 -12.41
CA MET A 196 29.28 2.90 -11.33
C MET A 196 30.01 2.61 -10.00
N GLY A 197 31.13 1.88 -10.05
CA GLY A 197 31.90 1.52 -8.86
C GLY A 197 32.34 2.71 -8.00
N ALA A 198 32.65 3.86 -8.62
CA ALA A 198 32.99 5.08 -7.90
C ALA A 198 31.82 5.65 -7.09
N ASP A 199 30.59 5.53 -7.58
CA ASP A 199 29.41 6.01 -6.86
C ASP A 199 29.02 5.07 -5.73
N LEU A 200 29.17 3.75 -5.93
CA LEU A 200 29.07 2.76 -4.86
C LEU A 200 30.08 3.04 -3.74
N GLN A 201 31.34 3.33 -4.09
CA GLN A 201 32.39 3.60 -3.12
C GLN A 201 32.11 4.87 -2.30
N LYS A 202 31.58 5.93 -2.92
CA LYS A 202 31.14 7.13 -2.18
C LYS A 202 30.05 6.80 -1.16
N VAL A 203 29.05 6.01 -1.55
CA VAL A 203 27.99 5.57 -0.64
C VAL A 203 28.55 4.74 0.51
N GLU A 204 29.47 3.82 0.23
CA GLU A 204 30.15 3.03 1.27
C GLU A 204 30.92 3.91 2.27
N GLU A 205 31.61 4.95 1.79
CA GLU A 205 32.38 5.88 2.62
C GLU A 205 31.47 6.75 3.49
N ILE A 206 30.40 7.31 2.91
CA ILE A 206 29.43 8.15 3.62
C ILE A 206 28.70 7.34 4.68
N CYS A 207 28.18 6.17 4.31
CA CYS A 207 27.39 5.32 5.20
C CYS A 207 28.25 4.43 6.11
N ARG A 208 29.57 4.38 5.89
CA ARG A 208 30.52 3.51 6.60
C ARG A 208 30.13 2.03 6.56
N ILE A 209 29.67 1.57 5.39
CA ILE A 209 29.31 0.16 5.15
C ILE A 209 30.13 -0.45 4.02
N LYS A 210 29.94 -1.75 3.78
CA LYS A 210 30.45 -2.42 2.58
C LYS A 210 29.31 -3.11 1.83
N LEU A 211 29.12 -2.71 0.58
CA LEU A 211 28.17 -3.30 -0.35
C LEU A 211 28.87 -4.44 -1.09
N ARG A 212 28.31 -5.64 -1.00
CA ARG A 212 28.89 -6.85 -1.59
C ARG A 212 28.38 -7.04 -3.02
N GLU A 213 29.21 -7.66 -3.86
CA GLU A 213 28.92 -7.94 -5.28
C GLU A 213 27.72 -8.88 -5.52
N LYS A 214 27.21 -9.57 -4.50
CA LYS A 214 26.02 -10.44 -4.60
C LYS A 214 24.85 -9.87 -3.81
N ASN A 215 23.67 -9.82 -4.44
CA ASN A 215 22.45 -9.24 -3.87
C ASN A 215 22.62 -7.73 -3.61
N LEU A 216 23.30 -7.04 -4.52
CA LEU A 216 23.46 -5.59 -4.46
C LEU A 216 22.10 -4.89 -4.45
N GLU A 217 21.11 -5.40 -5.22
CA GLU A 217 19.74 -4.86 -5.21
C GLU A 217 19.16 -4.84 -3.79
N LYS A 218 19.20 -5.99 -3.09
CA LYS A 218 18.66 -6.12 -1.73
C LYS A 218 19.41 -5.22 -0.75
N GLN A 219 20.73 -5.15 -0.84
CA GLN A 219 21.55 -4.30 0.04
C GLN A 219 21.24 -2.81 -0.16
N LEU A 220 21.10 -2.35 -1.41
CA LEU A 220 20.72 -0.98 -1.71
C LEU A 220 19.31 -0.65 -1.22
N ARG A 221 18.33 -1.57 -1.36
CA ARG A 221 16.98 -1.39 -0.81
C ARG A 221 16.98 -1.25 0.70
N ILE A 222 17.69 -2.14 1.41
CA ILE A 222 17.82 -2.07 2.87
C ILE A 222 18.47 -0.75 3.27
N LEU A 223 19.61 -0.39 2.66
CA LEU A 223 20.29 0.86 2.99
C LEU A 223 19.43 2.09 2.69
N LEU A 224 18.72 2.12 1.57
CA LEU A 224 17.80 3.20 1.25
C LEU A 224 16.69 3.30 2.31
N ASN A 225 16.10 2.17 2.71
CA ASN A 225 15.10 2.14 3.79
C ASN A 225 15.67 2.66 5.12
N GLU A 226 16.90 2.28 5.47
CA GLU A 226 17.56 2.78 6.68
C GLU A 226 17.80 4.30 6.63
N VAL A 227 18.24 4.82 5.47
CA VAL A 227 18.48 6.26 5.29
C VAL A 227 17.18 7.06 5.39
N ILE A 228 16.10 6.64 4.73
CA ILE A 228 14.85 7.40 4.73
C ILE A 228 14.18 7.42 6.11
N GLN A 229 14.37 6.39 6.94
CA GLN A 229 13.78 6.30 8.27
C GLN A 229 14.66 6.89 9.39
N MET A 230 15.82 7.47 9.07
CA MET A 230 16.80 7.94 10.07
C MET A 230 16.24 8.90 11.13
N TYR A 231 15.27 9.74 10.74
CA TYR A 231 14.71 10.79 11.60
C TYR A 231 13.36 10.38 12.22
N ALA A 232 13.07 9.08 12.26
CA ALA A 232 11.89 8.53 12.91
C ALA A 232 11.79 8.94 14.39
N GLY A 233 10.61 9.39 14.82
CA GLY A 233 10.35 9.82 16.20
C GLY A 233 10.93 11.19 16.59
N GLU A 234 11.54 11.92 15.65
CA GLU A 234 12.04 13.28 15.91
C GLU A 234 10.93 14.34 15.86
N LYS A 235 11.25 15.56 16.32
CA LYS A 235 10.34 16.72 16.29
C LYS A 235 10.21 17.34 14.89
N ALA A 236 10.04 16.53 13.84
CA ALA A 236 9.90 17.06 12.50
C ALA A 236 8.67 17.97 12.38
N GLU A 237 8.76 18.95 11.49
CA GLU A 237 7.64 19.83 11.12
C GLU A 237 6.99 19.36 9.81
N GLU A 238 7.77 18.72 8.96
CA GLU A 238 7.37 18.26 7.63
C GLU A 238 7.55 16.74 7.50
N LEU A 239 6.73 16.14 6.66
CA LEU A 239 6.72 14.73 6.32
C LEU A 239 6.80 14.57 4.79
N GLU A 240 7.30 13.43 4.31
CA GLU A 240 7.47 13.16 2.88
C GLU A 240 7.30 11.67 2.54
N TYR A 241 6.73 11.38 1.37
CA TYR A 241 6.75 10.04 0.78
C TYR A 241 8.01 9.89 -0.10
N ILE A 242 9.19 10.03 0.52
CA ILE A 242 10.45 10.26 -0.20
C ILE A 242 10.73 9.23 -1.29
N VAL A 243 10.40 7.95 -1.08
CA VAL A 243 10.61 6.90 -2.08
C VAL A 243 9.87 7.19 -3.40
N TYR A 244 8.66 7.73 -3.31
CA TYR A 244 7.85 8.10 -4.48
C TYR A 244 8.36 9.38 -5.14
N ASP A 245 8.71 10.37 -4.33
CA ASP A 245 9.21 11.66 -4.81
C ASP A 245 10.55 11.52 -5.54
N LEU A 246 11.39 10.57 -5.11
CA LEU A 246 12.64 10.21 -5.80
C LEU A 246 12.40 9.58 -7.18
N GLY A 247 11.25 8.92 -7.40
CA GLY A 247 10.83 8.38 -8.68
C GLY A 247 10.30 9.42 -9.66
N ASN A 248 9.73 10.52 -9.13
CA ASN A 248 9.03 11.57 -9.89
C ASN A 248 9.96 12.77 -10.23
N GLU A 249 11.09 12.50 -10.87
CA GLU A 249 12.09 13.51 -11.28
C GLU A 249 12.60 14.42 -10.13
N GLY A 250 12.43 14.00 -8.88
CA GLY A 250 12.79 14.80 -7.70
C GLY A 250 11.78 15.90 -7.35
N LYS A 251 10.54 15.82 -7.85
CA LYS A 251 9.42 16.61 -7.33
C LYS A 251 9.11 16.13 -5.92
N ARG A 252 9.45 16.94 -4.93
CA ARG A 252 9.23 16.65 -3.50
C ARG A 252 7.87 17.20 -3.07
N CYS A 253 7.03 16.33 -2.54
CA CYS A 253 5.74 16.69 -1.95
C CYS A 253 5.87 16.61 -0.43
N LYS A 254 5.88 17.76 0.22
CA LYS A 254 5.97 17.84 1.69
C LYS A 254 4.61 18.06 2.31
N TYR A 255 4.36 17.35 3.39
CA TYR A 255 3.14 17.43 4.19
C TYR A 255 3.46 18.02 5.55
N GLN A 256 2.59 18.88 6.09
CA GLN A 256 2.77 19.37 7.45
C GLN A 256 2.47 18.23 8.44
N ARG A 257 3.35 18.04 9.44
CA ARG A 257 3.17 16.98 10.44
C ARG A 257 1.86 17.13 11.22
N ASP A 258 1.45 18.37 11.48
CA ASP A 258 0.22 18.69 12.21
C ASP A 258 -1.05 18.19 11.51
N TRP A 259 -1.03 18.03 10.18
CA TRP A 259 -2.14 17.45 9.41
C TRP A 259 -2.47 16.01 9.85
N TYR A 260 -1.48 15.30 10.40
CA TYR A 260 -1.57 13.91 10.87
C TYR A 260 -1.61 13.79 12.41
N GLU A 261 -1.65 14.89 13.17
CA GLU A 261 -1.68 14.82 14.64
C GLU A 261 -2.93 14.12 15.19
N GLY A 262 -4.04 14.23 14.47
CA GLY A 262 -5.27 13.53 14.78
C GLY A 262 -5.97 12.99 13.53
N SER A 263 -6.93 12.11 13.75
CA SER A 263 -7.79 11.57 12.70
C SER A 263 -9.26 11.69 13.08
N ARG A 264 -10.10 11.63 12.05
CA ARG A 264 -11.54 11.42 12.18
C ARG A 264 -11.96 10.28 11.28
N ARG A 265 -12.93 9.49 11.70
CA ARG A 265 -13.50 8.44 10.84
C ARG A 265 -14.62 9.01 9.98
N ILE A 266 -14.58 8.75 8.68
CA ILE A 266 -15.62 9.14 7.72
C ILE A 266 -16.11 7.92 6.94
N PRO A 267 -17.31 7.98 6.31
CA PRO A 267 -17.83 6.88 5.52
C PRO A 267 -16.94 6.52 4.33
N PHE A 268 -16.75 5.23 4.10
CA PHE A 268 -16.11 4.65 2.91
C PHE A 268 -16.81 3.33 2.56
N GLU A 269 -17.66 3.37 1.53
CA GLU A 269 -18.62 2.31 1.21
C GLU A 269 -19.48 1.94 2.44
N ASN A 270 -19.42 0.70 2.92
CA ASN A 270 -20.15 0.21 4.09
C ASN A 270 -19.35 0.26 5.41
N ILE A 271 -18.15 0.84 5.40
CA ILE A 271 -17.29 0.99 6.59
C ILE A 271 -17.02 2.45 6.94
N MET A 272 -16.30 2.65 8.04
CA MET A 272 -15.77 3.95 8.46
C MET A 272 -14.24 3.90 8.46
N ILE A 273 -13.60 4.74 7.65
CA ILE A 273 -12.13 4.78 7.50
C ILE A 273 -11.55 6.02 8.22
N PRO A 274 -10.43 5.91 8.96
CA PRO A 274 -9.76 7.07 9.52
C PRO A 274 -9.13 7.91 8.41
N VAL A 275 -9.37 9.22 8.43
CA VAL A 275 -8.69 10.22 7.59
C VAL A 275 -7.95 11.22 8.47
N PRO A 276 -6.83 11.81 7.99
CA PRO A 276 -6.12 12.84 8.74
C PRO A 276 -7.01 14.07 8.95
N ASN A 277 -6.88 14.76 10.08
CA ASN A 277 -7.66 15.98 10.31
C ASN A 277 -7.36 17.08 9.29
N GLY A 278 -6.10 17.13 8.82
CA GLY A 278 -5.63 18.04 7.76
C GLY A 278 -5.78 17.49 6.33
N TYR A 279 -6.72 16.57 6.06
CA TYR A 279 -6.84 15.97 4.72
C TYR A 279 -6.98 16.97 3.57
N ASP A 280 -7.54 18.17 3.79
CA ASP A 280 -7.70 19.17 2.72
C ASP A 280 -6.33 19.66 2.23
N GLY A 281 -5.39 19.89 3.14
CA GLY A 281 -4.01 20.24 2.80
C GLY A 281 -3.29 19.10 2.06
N ILE A 282 -3.49 17.86 2.53
CA ILE A 282 -2.91 16.66 1.90
C ILE A 282 -3.44 16.49 0.46
N LEU A 283 -4.76 16.56 0.27
CA LEU A 283 -5.38 16.41 -1.04
C LEU A 283 -5.02 17.55 -2.01
N ARG A 284 -4.86 18.79 -1.53
CA ARG A 284 -4.35 19.90 -2.36
C ARG A 284 -2.90 19.69 -2.76
N ALA A 285 -2.05 19.20 -1.86
CA ALA A 285 -0.65 18.90 -2.17
C ALA A 285 -0.53 17.81 -3.25
N LEU A 286 -1.37 16.77 -3.17
CA LEU A 286 -1.39 15.65 -4.10
C LEU A 286 -2.04 15.99 -5.46
N TYR A 287 -3.24 16.58 -5.44
CA TYR A 287 -4.12 16.67 -6.62
C TYR A 287 -4.40 18.11 -7.08
N GLY A 288 -3.92 19.11 -6.35
CA GLY A 288 -4.18 20.53 -6.61
C GLY A 288 -5.49 21.05 -6.00
N ASP A 289 -5.75 22.35 -6.18
CA ASP A 289 -6.90 23.03 -5.57
C ASP A 289 -8.26 22.54 -6.06
N ASP A 290 -8.30 21.91 -7.23
CA ASP A 290 -9.48 21.37 -7.88
C ASP A 290 -9.69 19.87 -7.61
N TYR A 291 -9.08 19.30 -6.56
CA TYR A 291 -9.14 17.86 -6.27
C TYR A 291 -10.58 17.31 -6.14
N MET A 292 -11.55 18.16 -5.78
CA MET A 292 -12.97 17.79 -5.73
C MET A 292 -13.62 17.63 -7.10
N VAL A 293 -12.98 18.12 -8.17
CA VAL A 293 -13.42 17.93 -9.55
C VAL A 293 -12.99 16.53 -10.02
N PRO A 294 -13.92 15.65 -10.44
CA PRO A 294 -13.57 14.33 -10.92
C PRO A 294 -12.70 14.39 -12.19
N LYS A 295 -11.50 13.82 -12.11
CA LYS A 295 -10.57 13.64 -13.25
C LYS A 295 -10.45 12.15 -13.54
N ARG A 296 -10.82 11.74 -14.76
CA ARG A 296 -10.76 10.34 -15.20
C ARG A 296 -9.35 9.97 -15.63
N GLU A 297 -8.49 9.81 -14.65
CA GLU A 297 -7.15 9.28 -14.84
C GLU A 297 -7.18 7.82 -14.43
N LEU A 298 -6.98 6.92 -15.39
CA LEU A 298 -6.76 5.52 -15.08
C LEU A 298 -5.34 5.41 -14.52
N ALA A 299 -5.24 5.25 -13.22
CA ALA A 299 -4.02 4.87 -12.56
C ALA A 299 -3.86 3.35 -12.63
N HIS A 300 -2.64 2.87 -12.43
CA HIS A 300 -2.32 1.45 -12.35
C HIS A 300 -2.69 0.65 -13.62
N ASP A 301 -2.44 -0.66 -13.63
CA ASP A 301 -2.81 -1.55 -14.76
C ASP A 301 -4.33 -1.86 -14.76
N TYR A 302 -5.19 -0.85 -14.57
CA TYR A 302 -6.61 -1.01 -14.25
C TYR A 302 -7.39 -1.89 -15.26
N PRO A 303 -8.26 -2.81 -14.79
CA PRO A 303 -8.32 -3.30 -13.43
C PRO A 303 -7.23 -4.34 -13.17
N PHE A 304 -6.68 -4.36 -11.95
CA PHE A 304 -5.58 -5.21 -11.52
C PHE A 304 -5.85 -6.70 -11.77
N TYR A 305 -7.12 -7.11 -11.70
CA TYR A 305 -7.53 -8.50 -11.87
C TYR A 305 -7.42 -9.02 -13.31
N LYS A 306 -7.19 -8.17 -14.32
CA LYS A 306 -6.97 -8.61 -15.72
C LYS A 306 -5.85 -9.65 -15.81
N LYS A 307 -4.72 -9.43 -15.11
CA LYS A 307 -3.60 -10.39 -15.09
C LYS A 307 -3.98 -11.69 -14.39
N GLN A 308 -4.75 -11.61 -13.30
CA GLN A 308 -5.17 -12.77 -12.52
C GLN A 308 -6.21 -13.62 -13.26
N ASP A 309 -7.08 -13.00 -14.06
CA ASP A 309 -8.01 -13.72 -14.93
C ASP A 309 -7.28 -14.64 -15.91
N LEU A 310 -6.20 -14.15 -16.53
CA LEU A 310 -5.39 -14.93 -17.46
C LEU A 310 -4.79 -16.15 -16.77
N GLU A 311 -4.28 -16.00 -15.54
CA GLU A 311 -3.72 -17.10 -14.77
C GLU A 311 -4.79 -18.11 -14.32
N LEU A 312 -5.94 -17.64 -13.84
CA LEU A 312 -7.08 -18.50 -13.51
C LEU A 312 -7.58 -19.28 -14.73
N ALA A 313 -7.59 -18.67 -15.92
CA ALA A 313 -7.95 -19.34 -17.16
C ALA A 313 -6.94 -20.44 -17.54
N LYS A 314 -5.64 -20.21 -17.34
CA LYS A 314 -4.59 -21.23 -17.54
C LYS A 314 -4.77 -22.40 -16.58
N MET A 315 -5.00 -22.13 -15.29
CA MET A 315 -5.21 -23.16 -14.26
C MET A 315 -6.42 -24.06 -14.56
N LYS A 316 -7.50 -23.51 -15.12
CA LYS A 316 -8.67 -24.28 -15.55
C LYS A 316 -8.36 -25.23 -16.70
N LYS A 317 -7.49 -24.83 -17.64
CA LYS A 317 -7.08 -25.66 -18.79
C LYS A 317 -6.16 -26.82 -18.40
N CYS A 318 -5.33 -26.65 -17.37
CA CYS A 318 -4.42 -27.71 -16.89
C CYS A 318 -5.08 -28.76 -16.00
N LYS A 319 -6.35 -28.58 -15.61
CA LYS A 319 -7.13 -29.54 -14.78
C LYS A 319 -8.01 -30.49 -15.60
N ILE A 320 -7.87 -30.49 -16.93
CA ILE A 320 -8.54 -31.39 -17.89
C ILE A 320 -7.50 -32.38 -18.40
#